data_AF-A0A379E804-F1
#
_entry.id   AF-A0A379E804-F1
#
_cell.length_a   1.000
_cell.length_b   1.000
_cell.length_c   1.000
_cell.angle_alpha   90.00
_cell.angle_beta   90.00
_cell.angle_gamma   90.00
#
_symmetry.space_group_name_H-M   'P 1'
#
loop_
_entity.id
_entity.type
_entity.pdbx_description
1 polymer ?
#
loop_
_entity_poly.entity_id
_entity_poly.type
_entity_poly.pdbx_seq_one_letter_code
_entity_poly.pdbx_strand_id
1 'polypeptide(L)'
;MRRPPLFGGVAIGVYEEYDREGNLIKVVDEDRKFGKIKPRDIVELLEKEGWFNRETGENKVTEEAVLPTTGAFYRAIIKHLDINYVLPERSRTGRSYWHIEIEPRFFGYVTTYIIDGETGEFSKEKKFVMKYK
;
A
#
# COMPACT_ATOMS: atom_id res chain seq x y z
N MET A 1 24.66 -1.27 -4.63
CA MET A 1 23.50 -0.57 -4.03
C MET A 1 22.24 -1.40 -4.19
N ARG A 2 21.57 -1.80 -3.10
CA ARG A 2 20.22 -2.40 -3.16
C ARG A 2 19.20 -1.37 -2.68
N ARG A 3 18.20 -1.06 -3.52
CA ARG A 3 17.09 -0.17 -3.12
C ARG A 3 16.10 -0.93 -2.22
N PRO A 4 15.45 -0.27 -1.26
CA PRO A 4 14.41 -0.91 -0.47
C PRO A 4 13.26 -1.35 -1.38
N PRO A 5 12.61 -2.50 -1.08
CA PRO A 5 11.35 -2.85 -1.71
C PRO A 5 10.28 -1.77 -1.46
N LEU A 6 9.36 -1.63 -2.41
CA LEU A 6 8.28 -0.64 -2.34
C LEU A 6 6.91 -1.32 -2.23
N PHE A 7 6.09 -0.83 -1.31
CA PHE A 7 4.67 -1.15 -1.17
C PHE A 7 3.84 0.09 -1.53
N GLY A 8 3.37 0.15 -2.77
CA GLY A 8 2.52 1.25 -3.25
C GLY A 8 3.18 2.62 -3.17
N GLY A 9 4.52 2.66 -3.27
CA GLY A 9 5.32 3.88 -3.10
C GLY A 9 6.03 3.99 -1.75
N VAL A 10 5.61 3.21 -0.74
CA VAL A 10 6.23 3.22 0.59
C VAL A 10 7.41 2.26 0.63
N ALA A 11 8.60 2.75 1.02
CA ALA A 11 9.75 1.89 1.27
C ALA A 11 9.50 0.97 2.47
N ILE A 12 9.78 -0.32 2.32
CA ILE A 12 9.60 -1.36 3.34
C ILE A 12 10.86 -2.22 3.46
N GLY A 13 10.98 -2.96 4.56
CA GLY A 13 12.08 -3.90 4.82
C GLY A 13 13.43 -3.23 5.08
N VAL A 14 14.47 -4.06 5.07
CA VAL A 14 15.85 -3.62 5.31
C VAL A 14 16.54 -3.30 3.97
N TYR A 15 17.16 -2.13 3.88
CA TYR A 15 18.10 -1.83 2.79
C TYR A 15 19.52 -1.68 3.32
N GLU A 16 20.45 -2.15 2.50
CA GLU A 16 21.88 -2.15 2.77
C GLU A 16 22.61 -1.40 1.65
N GLU A 17 23.43 -0.44 2.06
CA GLU A 17 24.30 0.34 1.18
C GLU A 17 25.73 -0.13 1.32
N TYR A 18 26.40 -0.36 0.19
CA TYR A 18 27.78 -0.82 0.12
C TYR A 18 28.61 0.17 -0.68
N ASP A 19 29.88 0.31 -0.33
CA ASP A 19 30.85 1.08 -1.10
C ASP A 19 31.22 0.36 -2.41
N ARG A 20 32.14 0.97 -3.17
CA ARG A 20 32.61 0.41 -4.44
C ARG A 20 33.49 -0.84 -4.25
N GLU A 21 34.03 -1.04 -3.06
CA GLU A 21 34.89 -2.17 -2.69
C GLU A 21 34.08 -3.33 -2.09
N GLY A 22 32.77 -3.13 -1.86
CA GLY A 22 31.86 -4.13 -1.31
C GLY A 22 31.73 -4.08 0.21
N ASN A 23 32.28 -3.07 0.89
CA ASN A 23 32.12 -2.91 2.33
C ASN A 23 30.77 -2.26 2.66
N LEU A 24 30.14 -2.72 3.73
CA LEU A 24 28.85 -2.21 4.20
C LEU A 24 29.02 -0.80 4.79
N ILE A 25 28.32 0.18 4.21
CA ILE A 25 28.30 1.58 4.66
C ILE A 25 27.10 1.83 5.59
N LYS A 26 25.93 1.29 5.24
CA LYS A 26 24.67 1.67 5.88
C LYS A 26 23.68 0.52 5.89
N VAL A 27 22.98 0.36 7.00
CA VAL A 27 21.81 -0.51 7.13
C VAL A 27 20.66 0.36 7.63
N VAL A 28 19.54 0.33 6.93
CA VAL A 28 18.31 1.01 7.37
C VAL A 28 17.17 0.03 7.31
N ASP A 29 16.51 -0.11 8.44
CA ASP A 29 15.26 -0.84 8.58
C ASP A 29 14.10 0.15 8.41
N GLU A 30 13.50 0.16 7.23
CA GLU A 30 12.36 1.02 6.90
C GLU A 30 11.12 0.66 7.70
N ASP A 31 11.00 -0.58 8.21
CA ASP A 31 9.79 -1.03 8.89
C ASP A 31 9.67 -0.48 10.31
N ARG A 32 10.77 0.06 10.86
CA ARG A 32 10.80 0.73 12.18
C ARG A 32 9.94 1.98 12.25
N LYS A 33 9.66 2.60 11.11
CA LYS A 33 8.84 3.82 11.05
C LYS A 33 7.35 3.52 11.25
N PHE A 34 6.92 2.29 11.01
CA PHE A 34 5.52 1.89 11.14
C PHE A 34 5.17 1.56 12.59
N GLY A 35 3.97 1.93 12.98
CA GLY A 35 3.32 1.48 14.22
C GLY A 35 3.03 -0.02 14.22
N LYS A 36 2.04 -0.45 15.01
CA LYS A 36 1.63 -1.86 15.07
C LYS A 36 1.08 -2.38 13.73
N ILE A 37 0.44 -1.53 12.94
CA ILE A 37 -0.13 -1.90 11.64
C ILE A 37 0.94 -1.84 10.55
N LYS A 38 1.14 -2.97 9.87
CA LYS A 38 2.17 -3.19 8.85
C LYS A 38 1.54 -3.35 7.44
N PRO A 39 2.33 -3.27 6.36
CA PRO A 39 1.85 -3.49 4.99
C PRO A 39 1.04 -4.78 4.80
N ARG A 40 1.38 -5.85 5.52
CA ARG A 40 0.67 -7.12 5.45
C ARG A 40 -0.78 -6.99 5.96
N ASP A 41 -0.98 -6.28 7.07
CA ASP A 41 -2.32 -6.04 7.64
C ASP A 41 -3.19 -5.23 6.67
N ILE A 42 -2.58 -4.31 5.93
CA ILE A 42 -3.24 -3.54 4.87
C ILE A 42 -3.75 -4.48 3.77
N VAL A 43 -2.90 -5.38 3.27
CA VAL A 43 -3.29 -6.36 2.24
C VAL A 43 -4.44 -7.24 2.75
N GLU A 44 -4.36 -7.72 3.99
CA GLU A 44 -5.40 -8.56 4.60
C GLU A 44 -6.72 -7.79 4.80
N LEU A 45 -6.68 -6.51 5.14
CA LEU A 45 -7.86 -5.65 5.22
C LEU A 45 -8.52 -5.49 3.84
N LEU A 46 -7.74 -5.20 2.80
CA LEU A 46 -8.28 -5.00 1.45
C LEU A 46 -8.89 -6.28 0.87
N GLU A 47 -8.31 -7.44 1.19
CA GLU A 47 -8.86 -8.75 0.85
C GLU A 47 -10.18 -9.02 1.59
N LYS A 48 -10.27 -8.72 2.89
CA LYS A 48 -11.51 -8.80 3.67
C LYS A 48 -12.61 -7.88 3.16
N GLU A 49 -12.23 -6.67 2.70
CA GLU A 49 -13.13 -5.71 2.06
C GLU A 49 -13.57 -6.16 0.65
N GLY A 50 -13.02 -7.28 0.15
CA GLY A 50 -13.40 -7.89 -1.12
C GLY A 50 -12.93 -7.10 -2.33
N TRP A 51 -11.82 -6.36 -2.21
CA TRP A 51 -11.17 -5.71 -3.36
C TRP A 51 -10.48 -6.71 -4.26
N PHE A 52 -9.91 -7.76 -3.68
CA PHE A 52 -9.26 -8.84 -4.41
C PHE A 52 -9.13 -10.08 -3.53
N ASN A 53 -8.85 -11.22 -4.14
CA ASN A 53 -8.54 -12.48 -3.48
C ASN A 53 -7.24 -13.05 -4.06
N ARG A 54 -6.23 -13.26 -3.21
CA ARG A 54 -4.90 -13.70 -3.63
C ARG A 54 -4.84 -15.19 -4.01
N GLU A 55 -5.78 -15.98 -3.50
CA GLU A 55 -5.89 -17.42 -3.77
C GLU A 55 -6.60 -17.70 -5.10
N THR A 56 -7.67 -16.96 -5.39
CA THR A 56 -8.49 -17.17 -6.60
C THR A 56 -8.08 -16.26 -7.76
N GLY A 57 -7.43 -15.12 -7.48
CA GLY A 57 -7.10 -14.11 -8.48
C GLY A 57 -8.23 -13.11 -8.78
N GLU A 58 -9.42 -13.31 -8.18
CA GLU A 58 -10.56 -12.41 -8.34
C GLU A 58 -10.23 -11.00 -7.84
N ASN A 59 -10.65 -9.95 -8.56
CA ASN A 59 -10.44 -8.57 -8.14
C ASN A 59 -11.46 -7.59 -8.71
N LYS A 60 -11.63 -6.46 -8.03
CA LYS A 60 -12.49 -5.32 -8.41
C LYS A 60 -11.69 -4.06 -8.74
N VAL A 61 -10.37 -4.18 -8.76
CA VAL A 61 -9.44 -3.05 -8.90
C VAL A 61 -9.08 -2.82 -10.36
N THR A 62 -8.83 -3.90 -11.10
CA THR A 62 -8.41 -3.85 -12.50
C THR A 62 -9.56 -4.10 -13.46
N GLU A 63 -9.26 -4.06 -14.76
CA GLU A 63 -10.19 -4.37 -15.85
C GLU A 63 -10.53 -5.86 -15.92
N GLU A 64 -9.56 -6.71 -15.59
CA GLU A 64 -9.71 -8.16 -15.63
C GLU A 64 -10.30 -8.64 -14.31
N ALA A 65 -11.44 -9.32 -14.37
CA ALA A 65 -12.11 -9.81 -13.16
C ALA A 65 -11.28 -10.84 -12.39
N VAL A 66 -10.44 -11.61 -13.10
CA VAL A 66 -9.57 -12.64 -12.53
C VAL A 66 -8.18 -12.48 -13.12
N LEU A 67 -7.18 -12.32 -12.26
CA LEU A 67 -5.77 -12.20 -12.64
C LEU A 67 -5.00 -13.48 -12.27
N PRO A 68 -3.94 -13.86 -12.99
CA PRO A 68 -3.07 -14.96 -12.57
C PRO A 68 -2.45 -14.70 -11.19
N THR A 69 -2.54 -15.66 -10.27
CA THR A 69 -2.05 -15.59 -8.87
C THR A 69 -0.53 -15.68 -8.74
N THR A 70 0.18 -15.14 -9.73
CA THR A 70 1.63 -15.01 -9.76
C THR A 70 2.05 -13.62 -9.29
N GLY A 71 3.34 -13.29 -9.32
CA GLY A 71 3.83 -11.93 -9.07
C GLY A 71 3.21 -10.85 -9.97
N ALA A 72 2.56 -11.23 -11.08
CA ALA A 72 1.79 -10.32 -11.93
C ALA A 72 0.56 -9.73 -11.22
N PHE A 73 -0.08 -10.50 -10.33
CA PHE A 73 -1.25 -10.08 -9.56
C PHE A 73 -1.01 -8.78 -8.80
N TYR A 74 -0.01 -8.79 -7.92
CA TYR A 74 0.33 -7.62 -7.10
C TYR A 74 0.73 -6.42 -7.95
N ARG A 75 1.47 -6.64 -9.04
CA ARG A 75 1.88 -5.58 -9.96
C ARG A 75 0.71 -4.94 -10.70
N ALA A 76 -0.34 -5.69 -11.00
CA ALA A 76 -1.53 -5.17 -11.65
C ALA A 76 -2.38 -4.37 -10.65
N ILE A 77 -2.65 -4.94 -9.47
CA ILE A 77 -3.43 -4.28 -8.40
C ILE A 77 -2.77 -2.97 -7.98
N ILE A 78 -1.48 -2.98 -7.65
CA ILE A 78 -0.80 -1.83 -7.02
C ILE A 78 -0.72 -0.59 -7.91
N LYS A 79 -0.91 -0.71 -9.23
CA LYS A 79 -0.98 0.44 -10.15
C LYS A 79 -2.20 1.32 -9.94
N HIS A 80 -3.22 0.79 -9.27
CA HIS A 80 -4.49 1.46 -8.98
C HIS A 80 -4.61 1.86 -7.51
N LEU A 81 -3.56 1.62 -6.73
CA LEU A 81 -3.49 1.94 -5.33
C LEU A 81 -2.43 3.03 -5.11
N ASP A 82 -2.82 4.13 -4.49
CA ASP A 82 -1.88 5.07 -3.88
C ASP A 82 -1.82 4.76 -2.39
N ILE A 83 -0.65 4.33 -1.90
CA ILE A 83 -0.45 3.92 -0.52
C ILE A 83 0.60 4.84 0.10
N ASN A 84 0.22 5.49 1.19
CA ASN A 84 1.10 6.36 1.94
C ASN A 84 1.04 6.02 3.43
N TYR A 85 2.19 6.15 4.10
CA TYR A 85 2.25 6.09 5.55
C TYR A 85 2.61 7.46 6.10
N VAL A 86 1.76 7.99 6.97
CA VAL A 86 1.93 9.31 7.58
C VAL A 86 2.45 9.13 9.01
N LEU A 87 3.61 9.72 9.27
CA LEU A 87 4.24 9.73 10.58
C LEU A 87 3.49 10.64 11.56
N PRO A 88 3.55 10.36 12.88
CA PRO A 88 2.92 11.20 13.91
C PRO A 88 3.29 12.68 13.78
N GLU A 89 4.57 12.97 13.52
CA GLU A 89 5.15 14.31 13.37
C GLU A 89 4.59 15.09 12.17
N ARG A 90 4.09 14.37 11.16
CA ARG A 90 3.50 14.96 9.93
C ARG A 90 1.98 14.98 9.99
N SER A 91 1.38 14.39 11.02
CA SER A 91 -0.05 14.29 11.22
C SER A 91 -0.57 15.43 12.10
N ARG A 92 -1.71 16.01 11.73
CA ARG A 92 -2.37 17.06 12.53
C ARG A 92 -2.85 16.55 13.89
N THR A 93 -3.13 15.26 14.01
CA THR A 93 -3.63 14.63 15.23
C THR A 93 -2.51 14.08 16.12
N GLY A 94 -1.26 14.14 15.67
CA GLY A 94 -0.12 13.52 16.35
C GLY A 94 -0.16 11.99 16.32
N ARG A 95 -1.03 11.38 15.51
CA ARG A 95 -1.14 9.93 15.33
C ARG A 95 -0.65 9.52 13.96
N SER A 96 0.04 8.39 13.89
CA SER A 96 0.42 7.77 12.63
C SER A 96 -0.77 7.09 11.96
N TYR A 97 -0.78 7.05 10.63
CA TYR A 97 -1.84 6.36 9.90
C TYR A 97 -1.39 5.93 8.50
N TRP A 98 -2.04 4.89 7.98
CA TRP A 98 -1.99 4.53 6.58
C TRP A 98 -3.10 5.26 5.82
N HIS A 99 -2.74 5.84 4.69
CA HIS A 99 -3.65 6.45 3.73
C HIS A 99 -3.61 5.64 2.44
N ILE A 100 -4.75 5.10 2.04
CA ILE A 100 -4.86 4.27 0.85
C ILE A 100 -5.97 4.82 -0.02
N GLU A 101 -5.64 5.19 -1.24
CA GLU A 101 -6.63 5.49 -2.27
C GLU A 101 -6.65 4.37 -3.28
N ILE A 102 -7.85 3.89 -3.57
CA ILE A 102 -8.10 2.88 -4.60
C ILE A 102 -8.91 3.56 -5.69
N GLU A 103 -8.31 3.67 -6.87
CA GLU A 103 -8.96 4.19 -8.07
C GLU A 103 -9.09 3.05 -9.10
N PRO A 104 -10.20 2.30 -9.09
CA PRO A 104 -10.41 1.28 -10.09
C PRO A 104 -10.66 1.95 -11.45
N ARG A 105 -10.03 1.40 -12.50
CA ARG A 105 -9.91 2.08 -13.79
C ARG A 105 -11.23 2.51 -14.44
N PHE A 106 -12.30 1.74 -14.24
CA PHE A 106 -13.59 1.97 -14.90
C PHE A 106 -14.65 2.68 -14.07
N PHE A 107 -14.42 2.82 -12.78
CA PHE A 107 -15.55 2.94 -11.88
C PHE A 107 -15.95 4.36 -11.52
N GLY A 108 -15.22 5.37 -12.02
CA GLY A 108 -15.52 6.77 -11.76
C GLY A 108 -15.69 7.04 -10.26
N TYR A 109 -15.05 6.25 -9.40
CA TYR A 109 -15.06 6.43 -7.96
C TYR A 109 -13.68 6.14 -7.40
N VAL A 110 -13.31 6.91 -6.38
CA VAL A 110 -12.13 6.68 -5.54
C VAL A 110 -12.64 6.20 -4.19
N THR A 111 -12.06 5.12 -3.67
CA THR A 111 -12.29 4.72 -2.28
C THR A 111 -11.05 5.01 -1.47
N THR A 112 -11.20 5.81 -0.43
CA THR A 112 -10.12 6.20 0.47
C THR A 112 -10.28 5.48 1.80
N TYR A 113 -9.21 4.88 2.29
CA TYR A 113 -9.09 4.33 3.63
C TYR A 113 -8.08 5.16 4.43
N ILE A 114 -8.45 5.52 5.66
CA ILE A 114 -7.53 6.09 6.65
C ILE A 114 -7.52 5.13 7.83
N ILE A 115 -6.37 4.49 8.08
CA ILE A 115 -6.22 3.42 9.06
C ILE A 115 -5.21 3.87 10.11
N ASP A 116 -5.61 3.94 11.38
CA ASP A 116 -4.72 4.29 12.49
C ASP A 116 -3.55 3.30 12.55
N GLY A 117 -2.33 3.82 12.58
CA GLY A 117 -1.10 3.04 12.51
C GLY A 117 -0.82 2.20 13.76
N GLU A 118 -1.48 2.49 14.88
CA GLU A 118 -1.31 1.78 16.15
C GLU A 118 -2.48 0.86 16.47
N THR A 119 -3.73 1.28 16.21
CA THR A 119 -4.92 0.51 16.59
C THR A 119 -5.48 -0.34 15.44
N GLY A 120 -5.25 0.06 14.20
CA GLY A 120 -5.90 -0.54 13.03
C GLY A 120 -7.36 -0.14 12.84
N GLU A 121 -7.89 0.74 13.70
CA GLU A 121 -9.19 1.37 13.47
C GLU A 121 -9.14 2.17 12.18
N PHE A 122 -10.17 2.06 11.35
CA PHE A 122 -10.17 2.74 10.05
C PHE A 122 -11.49 3.42 9.73
N SER A 123 -11.38 4.48 8.93
CA SER A 123 -12.51 5.08 8.23
C SER A 123 -12.39 4.78 6.73
N LYS A 124 -13.55 4.75 6.07
CA LYS A 124 -13.69 4.47 4.64
C LYS A 124 -14.60 5.52 4.03
N GLU A 125 -14.14 6.15 2.96
CA GLU A 125 -14.90 7.12 2.19
C GLU A 125 -14.93 6.70 0.72
N LYS A 126 -16.09 6.79 0.07
CA LYS A 126 -16.25 6.53 -1.36
C LYS A 126 -16.73 7.81 -2.05
N LYS A 127 -15.91 8.35 -2.96
CA LYS A 127 -16.23 9.55 -3.74
C LYS A 127 -16.42 9.20 -5.20
N PHE A 128 -17.49 9.69 -5.81
CA PHE A 128 -17.65 9.63 -7.26
C PHE A 128 -16.83 10.75 -7.92
N VAL A 129 -16.00 10.39 -8.89
CA VAL A 129 -15.19 11.27 -9.71
C VAL A 129 -15.73 11.20 -11.13
N MET A 130 -16.47 12.23 -11.56
CA MET A 130 -16.85 12.37 -12.97
C MET A 130 -15.60 12.55 -13.82
N LYS A 131 -15.27 11.54 -14.64
CA LYS A 131 -14.29 11.70 -15.71
C LYS A 131 -15.00 12.32 -16.92
N TYR A 132 -14.80 13.62 -17.13
CA TYR A 132 -15.25 14.27 -18.37
C TYR A 132 -14.47 13.67 -19.55
N LYS A 133 -15.21 13.22 -20.58
CA LYS A 133 -14.66 12.70 -21.84
C LYS A 133 -14.03 13.80 -22.68
#